data_AF-A0A1E4BCY7-F1
#
_entry.id   AF-A0A1E4BCY7-F1
#
_cell.length_a   1.000
_cell.length_b   1.000
_cell.length_c   1.000
_cell.angle_alpha   90.00
_cell.angle_beta   90.00
_cell.angle_gamma   90.00
#
_symmetry.space_group_name_H-M   'P 1'
#
loop_
_entity.id
_entity.type
_entity.pdbx_description
1 polymer ?
#
loop_
_entity_poly.entity_id
_entity_poly.type
_entity_poly.pdbx_seq_one_letter_code
_entity_poly.pdbx_strand_id
1 'polypeptide(L)'
;MTEPIVEYLLYIEFERRREGMIHAMDGGLWLHRHVWKGRAMAHLVSTDRDRLLAYGRAVGLPEERLQYKPLKDPRTTERREAWHWDLVGVFLPPRRSGGEG
;
A
#
# COMPACT_ATOMS: atom_id res chain seq x y z
N MET A 1 24.95 10.12 -10.43
CA MET A 1 23.71 10.90 -10.33
C MET A 1 22.62 9.93 -9.95
N THR A 2 22.33 9.80 -8.65
CA THR A 2 21.31 8.90 -8.14
C THR A 2 19.97 9.53 -8.46
N GLU A 3 19.25 8.97 -9.42
CA GLU A 3 17.94 9.46 -9.81
C GLU A 3 17.01 9.50 -8.58
N PRO A 4 16.10 10.48 -8.45
CA PRO A 4 15.21 10.66 -7.30
C PRO A 4 14.06 9.63 -7.30
N ILE A 5 14.36 8.36 -7.59
CA ILE A 5 13.35 7.32 -7.81
C ILE A 5 12.73 6.80 -6.51
N VAL A 6 13.26 7.11 -5.33
CA VAL A 6 13.10 6.17 -4.22
C VAL A 6 12.04 6.59 -3.19
N GLU A 7 11.82 7.87 -2.90
CA GLU A 7 10.97 8.22 -1.75
C GLU A 7 9.47 8.00 -2.00
N TYR A 8 9.00 8.24 -3.23
CA TYR A 8 7.58 8.10 -3.59
C TYR A 8 7.15 6.65 -3.89
N LEU A 9 8.11 5.73 -4.06
CA LEU A 9 7.86 4.30 -4.32
C LEU A 9 7.94 3.43 -3.05
N LEU A 10 8.34 4.01 -1.92
CA LEU A 10 8.44 3.28 -0.66
C LEU A 10 7.05 3.15 -0.03
N TYR A 11 6.61 1.91 0.16
CA TYR A 11 5.51 1.61 1.04
C TYR A 11 5.98 1.51 2.49
N ILE A 12 5.09 1.82 3.43
CA ILE A 12 5.31 1.67 4.87
C ILE A 12 4.32 0.65 5.43
N GLU A 13 4.80 -0.17 6.35
CA GLU A 13 3.98 -1.08 7.16
C GLU A 13 3.81 -0.46 8.54
N PHE A 14 2.62 -0.63 9.11
CA PHE A 14 2.31 -0.17 10.46
C PHE A 14 1.77 -1.33 11.27
N GLU A 15 2.14 -1.40 12.55
CA GLU A 15 1.59 -2.39 13.47
C GLU A 15 0.10 -2.16 13.70
N ARG A 16 -0.31 -0.89 13.87
CA ARG A 16 -1.72 -0.54 14.09
C ARG A 16 -2.37 -0.13 12.77
N ARG A 17 -3.49 -0.79 12.47
CA ARG A 17 -4.33 -0.49 11.31
C ARG A 17 -4.68 1.01 11.18
N ARG A 18 -4.97 1.67 12.31
CA ARG A 18 -5.33 3.10 12.32
C ARG A 18 -4.21 3.99 11.78
N GLU A 19 -2.96 3.72 12.12
CA GLU A 19 -1.82 4.53 11.70
C GLU A 19 -1.56 4.37 10.21
N GLY A 20 -1.62 3.14 9.71
CA GLY A 20 -1.53 2.88 8.27
C GLY A 20 -2.68 3.50 7.48
N MET A 21 -3.90 3.49 8.00
CA MET A 21 -5.02 4.21 7.39
C MET A 21 -4.76 5.72 7.32
N ILE A 22 -4.22 6.34 8.38
CA ILE A 22 -3.88 7.77 8.37
C ILE A 22 -2.79 8.05 7.34
N HIS A 23 -1.73 7.23 7.31
CA HIS A 23 -0.67 7.36 6.32
C HIS A 23 -1.19 7.28 4.88
N ALA A 24 -2.08 6.32 4.60
CA ALA A 24 -2.74 6.21 3.30
C ALA A 24 -3.59 7.45 2.98
N MET A 25 -4.29 8.01 3.97
CA MET A 25 -5.11 9.22 3.82
C MET A 25 -4.31 10.48 3.51
N ASP A 26 -3.07 10.52 3.95
CA ASP A 26 -2.11 11.60 3.69
C ASP A 26 -1.35 11.38 2.35
N GLY A 27 -1.80 10.44 1.51
CA GLY A 27 -1.23 10.15 0.20
C GLY A 27 0.00 9.22 0.25
N GLY A 28 0.30 8.65 1.41
CA GLY A 28 1.34 7.63 1.57
C GLY A 28 0.92 6.27 1.02
N LEU A 29 1.90 5.41 0.74
CA LEU A 29 1.67 4.02 0.31
C LEU A 29 1.68 3.11 1.54
N TRP A 30 0.51 2.70 2.00
CA TRP A 30 0.40 1.79 3.14
C TRP A 30 0.30 0.34 2.68
N LEU A 31 1.25 -0.50 3.11
CA LEU A 31 1.19 -1.95 2.92
C LEU A 31 0.60 -2.62 4.16
N HIS A 32 -0.57 -3.22 4.01
CA HIS A 32 -1.28 -3.95 5.07
C HIS A 32 -1.29 -5.45 4.78
N ARG A 33 -0.42 -6.20 5.45
CA ARG A 33 -0.33 -7.66 5.33
C ARG A 33 -1.45 -8.36 6.09
N HIS A 34 -1.98 -9.44 5.51
CA HIS A 34 -2.91 -10.34 6.19
C HIS A 34 -2.85 -11.75 5.55
N VAL A 35 -3.53 -12.72 6.17
CA VAL A 35 -3.66 -14.07 5.62
C VAL A 35 -5.11 -14.29 5.21
N TRP A 36 -5.34 -14.67 3.97
CA TRP A 36 -6.68 -14.97 3.43
C TRP A 36 -6.76 -16.43 3.00
N LYS A 37 -7.66 -17.21 3.61
CA LYS A 37 -7.82 -18.66 3.37
C LYS A 37 -6.48 -19.44 3.42
N GLY A 38 -5.63 -19.12 4.38
CA GLY A 38 -4.29 -19.73 4.53
C GLY A 38 -3.22 -19.19 3.58
N ARG A 39 -3.56 -18.26 2.68
CA ARG A 39 -2.63 -17.65 1.73
C ARG A 39 -2.18 -16.27 2.21
N ALA A 40 -0.87 -16.03 2.19
CA ALA A 40 -0.32 -14.71 2.48
C ALA A 40 -0.73 -13.69 1.39
N MET A 41 -1.17 -12.52 1.84
CA MET A 41 -1.63 -11.41 1.01
C MET A 41 -1.23 -10.07 1.65
N ALA A 42 -1.16 -9.02 0.85
CA ALA A 42 -1.15 -7.66 1.35
C ALA A 42 -2.08 -6.76 0.54
N HIS A 43 -2.66 -5.77 1.19
CA HIS A 43 -3.29 -4.65 0.50
C HIS A 43 -2.30 -3.49 0.46
N LEU A 44 -1.99 -2.97 -0.72
CA LEU A 44 -1.29 -1.70 -0.85
C LEU A 44 -2.32 -0.60 -1.12
N VAL A 45 -2.32 0.43 -0.28
CA VAL A 45 -3.45 1.37 -0.17
C VAL A 45 -2.96 2.81 -0.13
N SER A 46 -3.67 3.70 -0.82
CA SER A 46 -3.44 5.15 -0.79
C SER A 46 -4.66 5.95 -1.26
N THR A 47 -4.78 7.20 -0.82
CA THR A 47 -5.64 8.22 -1.45
C THR A 47 -4.94 8.94 -2.61
N ASP A 48 -3.65 8.66 -2.85
CA ASP A 48 -2.92 9.13 -4.03
C ASP A 48 -2.90 8.03 -5.10
N ARG A 49 -3.78 8.16 -6.10
CA ARG A 49 -3.90 7.20 -7.22
C ARG A 49 -2.61 7.15 -8.03
N ASP A 50 -2.02 8.30 -8.32
CA ASP A 50 -0.86 8.40 -9.23
C ASP A 50 0.36 7.73 -8.61
N ARG A 51 0.52 7.83 -7.28
CA ARG A 51 1.56 7.14 -6.53
C ARG A 51 1.40 5.62 -6.55
N LEU A 52 0.17 5.10 -6.43
CA LEU A 52 -0.10 3.67 -6.57
C LEU A 52 0.18 3.17 -7.99
N LEU A 53 -0.12 3.97 -9.02
CA LEU A 53 0.19 3.64 -10.41
C LEU A 53 1.68 3.69 -10.68
N ALA A 54 2.40 4.66 -10.11
CA ALA A 54 3.86 4.74 -10.22
C ALA A 54 4.51 3.51 -9.59
N TYR A 55 4.09 3.12 -8.38
CA TYR A 55 4.52 1.87 -7.75
C TYR A 55 4.19 0.67 -8.64
N GLY A 56 2.96 0.58 -9.12
CA GLY A 56 2.51 -0.52 -9.97
C GLY A 56 3.35 -0.68 -11.23
N ARG A 57 3.61 0.41 -11.96
CA ARG A 57 4.49 0.41 -13.13
C ARG A 57 5.91 -0.06 -12.79
N ALA A 58 6.46 0.38 -11.66
CA ALA A 58 7.82 0.02 -11.23
C ALA A 58 7.96 -1.47 -10.91
N VAL A 59 6.92 -2.13 -10.41
CA VAL A 59 6.93 -3.56 -10.03
C VAL A 59 6.14 -4.47 -10.98
N GLY A 60 5.65 -3.95 -12.11
CA GLY A 60 4.92 -4.71 -13.13
C GLY A 60 3.49 -5.10 -12.75
N LEU A 61 2.80 -4.32 -11.91
CA LEU A 61 1.36 -4.49 -11.64
C LEU A 61 0.54 -3.86 -12.78
N PRO A 62 -0.40 -4.60 -13.40
CA PRO A 62 -1.18 -4.11 -14.52
C PRO A 62 -2.29 -3.17 -14.05
N GLU A 63 -2.33 -1.90 -14.47
CA GLU A 63 -3.26 -0.86 -13.97
C GLU A 63 -4.73 -1.30 -13.83
N GLU A 64 -5.24 -2.16 -14.73
CA GLU A 64 -6.62 -2.66 -14.71
C GLU A 64 -7.04 -3.38 -13.41
N ARG A 65 -6.07 -3.92 -12.65
CA ARG A 65 -6.34 -4.61 -11.38
C ARG A 65 -6.37 -3.64 -10.18
N LEU A 66 -6.15 -2.33 -10.39
CA LEU A 66 -6.25 -1.31 -9.35
C LEU A 66 -7.72 -1.10 -8.99
N GLN A 67 -8.06 -1.27 -7.72
CA GLN A 67 -9.44 -1.19 -7.26
C GLN A 67 -9.74 0.17 -6.64
N TYR A 68 -10.77 0.85 -7.12
CA TYR A 68 -11.35 2.00 -6.42
C TYR A 68 -12.22 1.51 -5.25
N LYS A 69 -11.89 1.93 -4.03
CA LYS A 69 -12.62 1.56 -2.82
C LYS A 69 -12.48 2.66 -1.76
N PRO A 70 -13.48 3.54 -1.61
CA PRO A 70 -13.44 4.61 -0.65
C PRO A 70 -13.22 4.11 0.77
N LEU A 71 -12.38 4.83 1.52
CA LEU A 71 -12.09 4.56 2.93
C LEU A 71 -12.70 5.63 3.82
N LYS A 72 -13.08 5.23 5.03
CA LYS A 72 -13.53 6.16 6.07
C LYS A 72 -12.30 6.71 6.79
N ASP A 73 -12.09 8.02 6.76
CA ASP A 73 -10.98 8.67 7.46
C ASP A 73 -11.15 8.47 8.98
N PRO A 74 -10.19 7.82 9.68
CA PRO A 74 -10.29 7.55 11.10
C PRO A 74 -10.12 8.80 11.99
N ARG A 75 -9.86 9.98 11.39
CA ARG A 75 -9.76 11.27 12.06
C ARG A 75 -11.08 12.03 12.00
N THR A 76 -11.75 12.04 10.84
CA THR A 76 -12.95 12.86 10.60
C THR A 76 -14.24 12.06 10.42
N THR A 77 -14.14 10.73 10.23
CA THR A 77 -15.24 9.82 9.91
C THR A 77 -15.87 9.99 8.53
N GLU A 78 -15.34 10.90 7.70
CA GLU A 78 -15.78 11.10 6.32
C GLU A 78 -15.24 10.03 5.38
N ARG A 79 -15.92 9.78 4.26
CA ARG A 79 -15.42 8.87 3.23
C ARG A 79 -14.58 9.65 2.22
N ARG A 80 -13.36 9.18 1.98
CA ARG A 80 -12.45 9.72 0.98
C ARG A 80 -12.17 8.68 -0.10
N GLU A 81 -11.98 9.16 -1.32
CA GLU A 81 -11.54 8.34 -2.44
C GLU A 81 -10.21 7.66 -2.11
N ALA A 82 -10.12 6.36 -2.39
CA ALA A 82 -8.92 5.58 -2.13
C ALA A 82 -8.85 4.43 -3.11
N TRP A 83 -7.62 4.01 -3.42
CA TRP A 83 -7.33 2.92 -4.33
C TRP A 83 -6.51 1.84 -3.64
N HIS A 84 -6.69 0.60 -4.10
CA HIS A 84 -6.17 -0.58 -3.47
C HIS A 84 -5.58 -1.55 -4.48
N TRP A 85 -4.50 -2.19 -4.07
CA TRP A 85 -3.84 -3.28 -4.76
C TRP A 85 -3.86 -4.53 -3.89
N ASP A 86 -4.46 -5.61 -4.38
CA ASP A 86 -4.41 -6.92 -3.72
C ASP A 86 -3.17 -7.69 -4.21
N LEU A 87 -2.15 -7.72 -3.35
CA LEU A 87 -0.84 -8.30 -3.63
C LEU A 87 -0.75 -9.72 -3.09
N VAL A 88 -0.40 -10.66 -3.97
CA VAL A 88 -0.26 -12.10 -3.65
C VAL A 88 0.88 -12.71 -4.45
N GLY A 89 1.44 -13.82 -3.94
CA GLY A 89 2.46 -14.59 -4.66
C GLY A 89 3.67 -13.72 -4.99
N VAL A 90 4.07 -13.70 -6.27
CA VAL A 90 5.23 -12.94 -6.77
C VAL A 90 5.13 -11.43 -6.56
N PHE A 91 3.91 -10.89 -6.41
CA PHE A 91 3.69 -9.47 -6.17
C PHE A 91 3.63 -9.12 -4.69
N LEU A 92 3.64 -10.12 -3.81
CA LEU A 92 3.70 -9.89 -2.37
C LEU A 92 5.16 -9.53 -2.01
N PRO A 93 5.44 -8.31 -1.53
CA PRO A 93 6.80 -7.97 -1.15
C PRO A 93 7.29 -8.90 -0.03
N PRO A 94 8.59 -9.24 0.02
CA PRO A 94 9.11 -10.05 1.12
C PRO A 94 8.83 -9.37 2.45
N ARG A 95 8.61 -10.16 3.52
CA ARG A 95 8.65 -9.59 4.86
C ARG A 95 10.05 -9.06 5.07
N ARG A 96 10.19 -7.83 5.55
CA ARG A 96 11.48 -7.38 6.07
C ARG A 96 11.79 -8.28 7.26
N SER A 97 12.69 -9.24 7.08
CA SER A 97 13.27 -9.97 8.21
C SER A 97 13.86 -8.88 9.11
N GLY A 98 13.41 -8.81 10.36
CA GLY A 98 14.10 -7.99 11.35
C GLY A 98 15.57 -8.41 11.32
N GLY A 99 16.45 -7.45 11.09
CA GLY A 99 17.85 -7.64 11.45
C GLY A 99 17.91 -7.99 12.92
N GLU A 100 18.74 -8.98 13.23
CA GLU A 100 19.02 -9.47 14.57
C GLU A 100 19.29 -8.31 15.55
N GLY A 101 18.80 -8.50 16.77
CA GLY A 101 19.08 -7.72 17.97
C GLY A 101 18.59 -8.52 19.17
#